data_AF-A0A7L2A7E6-F1
#
_entry.id   AF-A0A7L2A7E6-F1
#
_cell.length_a   1.000
_cell.length_b   1.000
_cell.length_c   1.000
_cell.angle_alpha   90.00
_cell.angle_beta   90.00
_cell.angle_gamma   90.00
#
_symmetry.space_group_name_H-M   'P 1'
#
loop_
_entity.id
_entity.type
_entity.pdbx_description
1 polymer ?
#
loop_
_entity_poly.entity_id
_entity_poly.type
_entity_poly.pdbx_seq_one_letter_code
_entity_poly.pdbx_strand_id
1 'polypeptide(L)'
;YMVDAADQEKIEASKNELHNLLDKPQLQGIPVLVLGNKRDLPGALDEKELIEKMNLSAIQDREICCYSISCKEKDNIDITLQWLIQHSKSRRS
;
A
#
# COMPACT_ATOMS: atom_id res chain seq x y z
N TYR A 1 1.60 -4.77 -0.32
CA TYR A 1 2.77 -4.19 -0.97
C TYR A 1 3.34 -3.12 -0.04
N MET A 2 4.64 -3.12 0.23
CA MET A 2 5.25 -2.21 1.21
C MET A 2 6.25 -1.32 0.47
N VAL A 3 6.14 -0.01 0.68
CA VAL A 3 6.99 1.01 0.06
C VAL A 3 7.63 1.86 1.15
N ASP A 4 8.78 2.42 0.85
CA ASP A 4 9.47 3.35 1.73
C ASP A 4 8.97 4.77 1.44
N ALA A 5 8.18 5.34 2.35
CA ALA A 5 7.60 6.66 2.18
C ALA A 5 8.66 7.77 2.20
N ALA A 6 9.83 7.53 2.80
CA ALA A 6 10.92 8.51 2.87
C ALA A 6 11.83 8.48 1.64
N ASP A 7 11.79 7.41 0.84
CA ASP A 7 12.65 7.22 -0.34
C ASP A 7 11.86 7.52 -1.63
N GLN A 8 11.68 8.81 -1.91
CA GLN A 8 10.87 9.27 -3.04
C GLN A 8 11.44 8.85 -4.41
N GLU A 9 12.75 8.63 -4.52
CA GLU A 9 13.39 8.20 -5.76
C GLU A 9 12.96 6.77 -6.14
N LYS A 10 12.73 5.92 -5.14
CA LYS A 10 12.26 4.55 -5.38
C LYS A 10 10.75 4.44 -5.61
N ILE A 11 9.96 5.45 -5.24
CA ILE A 11 8.50 5.42 -5.40
C ILE A 11 8.09 5.20 -6.86
N GLU A 12 8.73 5.86 -7.82
CA GLU A 12 8.38 5.67 -9.25
C GLU A 12 8.70 4.24 -9.72
N ALA A 13 9.80 3.65 -9.26
CA ALA A 13 10.15 2.27 -9.57
C ALA A 13 9.15 1.29 -8.92
N SER A 14 8.81 1.50 -7.65
CA SER A 14 7.82 0.72 -6.91
C SER A 14 6.43 0.80 -7.50
N LYS A 15 6.02 1.97 -8.00
CA LYS A 15 4.78 2.16 -8.75
C LYS A 15 4.77 1.26 -9.98
N ASN A 16 5.78 1.38 -10.85
CA ASN A 16 5.82 0.57 -12.07
C ASN A 16 5.81 -0.93 -11.76
N GLU A 17 6.56 -1.36 -10.73
CA GLU A 17 6.54 -2.75 -10.27
C GLU A 17 5.17 -3.17 -9.76
N LEU A 18 4.51 -2.36 -8.92
CA LEU A 18 3.17 -2.64 -8.41
C LEU A 18 2.17 -2.77 -9.56
N HIS A 19 2.11 -1.82 -10.49
CA HIS A 19 1.18 -1.87 -11.62
C HIS A 19 1.43 -3.12 -12.48
N ASN A 20 2.70 -3.43 -12.80
CA ASN A 20 3.07 -4.65 -13.51
C ASN A 20 2.70 -5.94 -12.74
N LEU A 21 2.78 -5.89 -11.40
CA LEU A 21 2.39 -7.01 -10.56
C LEU A 21 0.87 -7.21 -10.62
N LEU A 22 0.10 -6.13 -10.50
CA LEU A 22 -1.36 -6.15 -10.50
C LEU A 22 -1.97 -6.55 -11.85
N ASP A 23 -1.25 -6.30 -12.95
CA ASP A 23 -1.62 -6.75 -14.30
C ASP A 23 -1.53 -8.28 -14.45
N LYS A 24 -0.84 -8.98 -13.54
CA LYS A 24 -0.77 -10.44 -13.58
C LYS A 24 -2.15 -11.05 -13.31
N PRO A 25 -2.62 -12.00 -14.14
CA PRO A 25 -3.95 -12.59 -14.01
C PRO A 25 -4.14 -13.35 -12.69
N GLN A 26 -3.05 -13.82 -12.07
CA GLN A 26 -3.06 -14.49 -10.77
C GLN A 26 -3.51 -13.58 -9.62
N LEU A 27 -3.35 -12.27 -9.79
CA LEU A 27 -3.72 -11.27 -8.78
C LEU A 27 -5.03 -10.54 -9.13
N GLN A 28 -5.69 -10.91 -10.22
CA GLN A 28 -6.92 -10.26 -10.66
C GLN A 28 -8.02 -10.38 -9.58
N GLY A 29 -8.64 -9.24 -9.24
CA GLY A 29 -9.71 -9.17 -8.24
C GLY A 29 -9.25 -9.36 -6.78
N ILE A 30 -7.95 -9.50 -6.51
CA ILE A 30 -7.43 -9.58 -5.14
C ILE A 30 -7.28 -8.16 -4.57
N PRO A 31 -7.89 -7.86 -3.40
CA PRO A 31 -7.69 -6.59 -2.70
C PRO A 31 -6.23 -6.36 -2.35
N VAL A 32 -5.74 -5.14 -2.53
CA VAL A 32 -4.33 -4.80 -2.36
C VAL A 32 -4.14 -3.74 -1.29
N LEU A 33 -3.34 -4.08 -0.30
CA LEU A 33 -2.93 -3.15 0.75
C LEU A 33 -1.54 -2.59 0.45
N VAL A 34 -1.43 -1.27 0.33
CA VAL A 34 -0.16 -0.55 0.15
C VAL A 34 0.24 0.10 1.47
N LEU A 35 1.44 -0.17 1.95
CA LEU A 35 1.93 0.34 3.23
C LEU A 35 3.15 1.23 2.98
N GLY A 36 2.99 2.53 3.24
CA GLY A 36 4.09 3.50 3.25
C GLY A 36 4.81 3.47 4.59
N ASN A 37 5.93 2.76 4.67
CA ASN A 37 6.73 2.65 5.88
C ASN A 37 7.66 3.86 6.06
N LYS A 38 8.18 4.05 7.27
CA LYS A 38 9.10 5.12 7.68
C LYS A 38 8.48 6.53 7.78
N ARG A 39 7.20 6.60 8.18
CA ARG A 39 6.52 7.88 8.46
C ARG A 39 7.25 8.74 9.51
N ASP A 40 8.08 8.14 10.35
CA ASP A 40 8.88 8.83 11.38
C ASP A 40 10.02 9.69 10.81
N LEU A 41 10.39 9.53 9.52
CA LEU A 41 11.49 10.27 8.93
C LEU A 41 11.04 11.61 8.33
N PRO A 42 11.87 12.68 8.43
CA PRO A 42 11.58 13.95 7.78
C PRO A 42 11.59 13.77 6.25
N GLY A 43 10.53 14.26 5.59
CA GLY A 43 10.34 14.11 4.15
C GLY A 43 9.62 12.83 3.72
N ALA A 44 9.12 12.04 4.68
CA ALA A 44 8.24 10.91 4.40
C ALA A 44 6.91 11.38 3.81
N LEU A 45 6.48 10.70 2.75
CA LEU A 45 5.22 10.96 2.08
C LEU A 45 4.03 10.56 2.96
N ASP A 46 3.04 11.44 3.04
CA ASP A 46 1.75 11.12 3.64
C ASP A 46 0.93 10.21 2.71
N GLU A 47 -0.12 9.60 3.28
CA GLU A 47 -0.98 8.63 2.59
C GLU A 47 -1.55 9.17 1.27
N LYS A 48 -1.97 10.45 1.25
CA LYS A 48 -2.48 11.12 0.05
C LYS A 48 -1.41 11.26 -1.04
N GLU A 49 -0.19 11.64 -0.66
CA GLU A 49 0.92 11.79 -1.61
C GLU A 49 1.37 10.45 -2.16
N LEU A 50 1.35 9.41 -1.32
CA LEU A 50 1.60 8.03 -1.74
C LEU A 50 0.56 7.55 -2.75
N ILE A 51 -0.73 7.78 -2.49
CA ILE A 51 -1.81 7.45 -3.41
C ILE A 51 -1.61 8.13 -4.76
N GLU A 52 -1.25 9.42 -4.75
CA GLU A 52 -1.03 10.21 -5.97
C GLU A 52 0.22 9.74 -6.72
N LYS A 53 1.37 9.64 -6.05
CA LYS A 53 2.64 9.23 -6.69
C LYS A 53 2.60 7.79 -7.20
N MET A 54 2.01 6.87 -6.44
CA MET A 54 1.83 5.47 -6.87
C MET A 54 0.67 5.30 -7.85
N ASN A 55 -0.06 6.38 -8.15
CA ASN A 55 -1.22 6.40 -9.04
C ASN A 55 -2.23 5.29 -8.70
N LEU A 56 -2.52 5.11 -7.40
CA LEU A 56 -3.40 4.03 -6.94
C LEU A 56 -4.84 4.25 -7.39
N SER A 57 -5.25 5.51 -7.57
CA SER A 57 -6.58 5.91 -8.06
C SER A 57 -6.88 5.42 -9.49
N ALA A 58 -5.86 5.10 -10.28
CA ALA A 58 -6.05 4.56 -11.62
C ALA A 58 -6.53 3.09 -11.59
N ILE A 59 -6.34 2.40 -10.46
CA ILE A 59 -6.68 1.00 -10.31
C ILE A 59 -8.12 0.92 -9.79
N GLN A 60 -9.06 0.57 -10.67
CA GLN A 60 -10.48 0.51 -10.36
C GLN A 60 -11.06 -0.91 -10.43
N ASP A 61 -10.23 -1.89 -10.82
CA ASP A 61 -10.64 -3.29 -10.99
C ASP A 61 -10.68 -4.08 -9.67
N ARG A 62 -10.24 -3.47 -8.57
CA ARG A 62 -10.12 -4.09 -7.24
C ARG A 62 -10.13 -3.04 -6.13
N GLU A 63 -10.36 -3.50 -4.90
CA GLU A 63 -10.19 -2.64 -3.73
C GLU A 63 -8.70 -2.42 -3.44
N ILE A 64 -8.32 -1.15 -3.26
CA ILE A 64 -7.00 -0.75 -2.79
C ILE A 64 -7.12 0.12 -1.57
N CYS A 65 -6.32 -0.18 -0.56
CA CYS A 65 -6.14 0.67 0.60
C CYS A 65 -4.67 1.05 0.73
N CYS A 66 -4.42 2.29 1.13
CA CYS A 66 -3.08 2.78 1.42
C CYS A 66 -3.05 3.24 2.86
N TYR A 67 -2.00 2.89 3.61
CA TYR A 67 -1.77 3.42 4.95
C TYR A 67 -0.30 3.82 5.12
N SER A 68 -0.07 4.92 5.82
CA SER A 68 1.27 5.31 6.26
C SER A 68 1.56 4.75 7.66
N ILE A 69 2.59 3.91 7.76
CA ILE A 69 2.98 3.19 8.99
C ILE A 69 4.41 3.54 9.40
N SER A 70 4.73 3.31 10.68
CA SER A 70 6.12 3.22 11.14
C SER A 70 6.33 1.88 11.82
N CYS A 71 7.07 0.98 11.15
CA CYS A 71 7.47 -0.29 11.78
C CYS A 71 8.38 -0.08 13.00
N LYS A 72 9.10 1.05 13.06
CA LYS A 72 10.02 1.37 14.15
C LYS A 72 9.27 1.81 15.40
N GLU A 73 8.37 2.77 15.25
CA GLU A 73 7.55 3.31 16.36
C GLU A 73 6.29 2.46 16.61
N LYS A 74 6.06 1.42 15.80
CA LYS A 74 4.84 0.59 15.78
C LYS A 74 3.57 1.41 15.52
N ASP A 75 3.70 2.52 14.80
CA ASP A 75 2.58 3.39 14.47
C ASP A 75 1.77 2.83 13.28
N ASN A 76 0.44 2.85 13.41
CA ASN A 76 -0.55 2.33 12.44
C ASN A 76 -0.42 0.85 12.04
N ILE A 77 0.36 0.06 12.78
CA ILE A 77 0.49 -1.39 12.58
C ILE A 77 -0.83 -2.10 12.90
N ASP A 78 -1.52 -1.69 13.96
CA ASP A 78 -2.79 -2.31 14.36
C ASP A 78 -3.88 -2.13 13.31
N ILE A 79 -3.99 -0.94 12.71
CA ILE A 79 -4.97 -0.63 11.65
C ILE A 79 -4.70 -1.51 10.42
N THR A 80 -3.43 -1.65 10.05
CA THR A 80 -2.98 -2.53 8.97
C THR A 80 -3.37 -4.00 9.24
N LEU A 81 -3.15 -4.47 10.46
CA LEU A 81 -3.53 -5.83 10.87
C LEU A 81 -5.04 -6.02 10.87
N GLN A 82 -5.82 -5.03 11.34
CA GLN A 82 -7.28 -5.05 11.29
C GLN A 82 -7.79 -5.18 9.85
N TRP A 83 -7.23 -4.41 8.92
CA TRP A 83 -7.59 -4.51 7.49
C TRP A 83 -7.32 -5.91 6.94
N LEU A 84 -6.16 -6.50 7.27
CA LEU A 84 -5.81 -7.86 6.86
C LEU A 84 -6.78 -8.90 7.46
N ILE A 85 -7.14 -8.76 8.73
CA ILE A 85 -8.08 -9.66 9.40
C ILE A 85 -9.46 -9.57 8.74
N GLN A 86 -9.95 -8.36 8.47
CA GLN A 86 -11.23 -8.13 7.80
C GLN A 86 -11.28 -8.80 6.42
N HIS A 87 -10.24 -8.62 5.62
CA HIS A 87 -10.15 -9.20 4.28
C HIS A 87 -9.85 -10.71 4.29
N SER A 88 -9.15 -11.22 5.30
CA SER A 88 -8.93 -12.66 5.45
C SER A 88 -10.22 -13.43 5.76
N LYS A 89 -11.16 -12.81 6.50
CA LYS A 89 -12.45 -13.41 6.85
C LYS A 89 -13.46 -13.38 5.69
N SER A 90 -13.33 -12.43 4.78
CA SER A 90 -14.21 -12.28 3.61
C SER A 90 -14.11 -13.47 2.62
N ARG A 91 -13.06 -14.28 2.70
CA ARG A 91 -12.85 -15.48 1.86
C ARG A 91 -13.48 -16.77 2.43
N ARG A 92 -14.29 -16.69 3.50
CA ARG A 92 -15.11 -17.80 4.00
C ARG A 92 -16.59 -17.53 3.70
N SER A 93 -17.00 -17.84 2.47
CA SER A 93 -18.38 -18.24 2.11
C SER A 93 -18.30 -19.19 0.93
#